data_AF-A0AAU6B2K9-F1
#
_entry.id   AF-A0AAU6B2K9-F1
#
_cell.length_a   1.000
_cell.length_b   1.000
_cell.length_c   1.000
_cell.angle_alpha   90.00
_cell.angle_beta   90.00
_cell.angle_gamma   90.00
#
_symmetry.space_group_name_H-M   'P 1'
#
loop_
_entity.id
_entity.type
_entity.pdbx_description
1 polymer ?
#
loop_
_entity_poly.entity_id
_entity_poly.type
_entity_poly.pdbx_seq_one_letter_code
_entity_poly.pdbx_strand_id
1 'polypeptide(L)'
;MVERRHGPTAAADELEDLLSPLYEAGWQTRDDSSYLETTRTEVMALLSLERSCMVLGVQYRPADNALLFESTAMPQEVTASGLLTEYDVFDEPVTVDLSGSLEQRRAQVGDLAFRQGLLEPTYFQVPSDAGMQRAEVWIGLLQDYVGNDVLRAVDPATIGRPGPLTDTKWLSAMVLVLGDHLSYVMPDAVPRIAALGLTLSCWRNTKVEDWHADDAGLDVYDVLMAKLNIATSRALMLCIDADGVHWDEVREVLCDADRTLPDGRRLADIFQHGWTDILASVDEHIGYWERAEERFGADAVLRLLTLVGSDGATRNWWGHSWWPTLCQEAVTAATAKGVALPGGYDQEGAAALVDALSETPELLSDEVLEFCIDRVGLRFAHAELPTRRLVYPADWIDDEDV
;
A
#
# COMPACT_ATOMS: atom_id res chain seq x y z
N MET A 1 -29.11 -3.67 32.15
CA MET A 1 -29.44 -2.28 31.79
C MET A 1 -28.14 -1.68 31.31
N VAL A 2 -27.92 -1.69 30.00
CA VAL A 2 -26.68 -1.20 29.38
C VAL A 2 -26.81 0.32 29.29
N GLU A 3 -26.00 1.06 30.04
CA GLU A 3 -26.00 2.52 30.04
C GLU A 3 -25.03 2.99 28.95
N ARG A 4 -25.55 3.40 27.78
CA ARG A 4 -24.73 3.97 26.70
C ARG A 4 -24.27 5.37 27.12
N ARG A 5 -22.98 5.55 27.40
CA ARG A 5 -22.38 6.86 27.67
C ARG A 5 -21.51 7.27 26.49
N HIS A 6 -21.88 8.39 25.84
CA HIS A 6 -21.00 9.08 24.89
C HIS A 6 -20.08 10.02 25.67
N GLY A 7 -18.89 9.55 25.99
CA GLY A 7 -17.81 10.37 26.53
C GLY A 7 -16.48 9.66 26.30
N PRO A 8 -15.38 10.38 25.98
CA PRO A 8 -14.07 9.77 25.83
C PRO A 8 -13.67 9.17 27.18
N THR A 9 -13.49 7.86 27.19
CA THR A 9 -12.90 7.15 28.32
C THR A 9 -11.49 6.76 27.91
N ALA A 10 -10.57 6.63 28.87
CA ALA A 10 -9.18 6.24 28.60
C ALA A 10 -9.05 4.94 27.76
N ALA A 11 -10.06 4.07 27.77
CA ALA A 11 -10.09 2.86 26.95
C ALA A 11 -10.36 3.13 25.45
N ALA A 12 -11.08 4.21 25.12
CA ALA A 12 -11.31 4.61 23.73
C ALA A 12 -10.04 5.23 23.14
N ASP A 13 -9.40 6.16 23.86
CA ASP A 13 -8.13 6.77 23.45
C ASP A 13 -7.04 5.69 23.28
N GLU A 14 -6.95 4.74 24.21
CA GLU A 14 -6.01 3.62 24.10
C GLU A 14 -6.33 2.68 22.93
N LEU A 15 -7.62 2.46 22.61
CA LEU A 15 -8.02 1.68 21.44
C LEU A 15 -7.57 2.37 20.14
N GLU A 16 -7.76 3.69 20.03
CA GLU A 16 -7.29 4.45 18.87
C GLU A 16 -5.77 4.34 18.69
N ASP A 17 -5.01 4.46 19.79
CA ASP A 17 -3.55 4.28 19.78
C ASP A 17 -3.14 2.88 19.31
N LEU A 18 -3.84 1.84 19.78
CA LEU A 18 -3.60 0.44 19.39
C LEU A 18 -3.91 0.19 17.90
N LEU A 19 -4.93 0.87 17.36
CA LEU A 19 -5.36 0.73 15.96
C LEU A 19 -4.64 1.65 14.99
N SER A 20 -3.73 2.52 15.46
CA SER A 20 -2.94 3.41 14.61
C SER A 20 -2.30 2.73 13.38
N PRO A 21 -1.77 1.49 13.41
CA PRO A 21 -1.27 0.86 12.18
C PRO A 21 -2.34 0.63 11.11
N LEU A 22 -3.60 0.37 11.50
CA LEU A 22 -4.72 0.22 10.57
C LEU A 22 -5.16 1.58 10.02
N TYR A 23 -5.22 2.62 10.86
CA TYR A 23 -5.51 3.98 10.38
C TYR A 23 -4.43 4.48 9.39
N GLU A 24 -3.16 4.23 9.68
CA GLU A 24 -2.04 4.50 8.77
C GLU A 24 -2.14 3.72 7.44
N ALA A 25 -2.82 2.56 7.45
CA ALA A 25 -3.12 1.74 6.27
C ALA A 25 -4.47 2.10 5.60
N GLY A 26 -5.06 3.24 5.96
CA GLY A 26 -6.28 3.77 5.33
C GLY A 26 -7.58 3.15 5.79
N TRP A 27 -7.59 2.40 6.91
CA TRP A 27 -8.84 2.04 7.57
C TRP A 27 -9.44 3.27 8.22
N GLN A 28 -10.77 3.35 8.24
CA GLN A 28 -11.51 4.47 8.83
C GLN A 28 -12.54 3.94 9.82
N THR A 29 -12.79 4.70 10.89
CA THR A 29 -13.90 4.40 11.79
C THR A 29 -15.22 4.71 11.10
N ARG A 30 -16.15 3.77 11.11
CA ARG A 30 -17.50 4.01 10.57
C ARG A 30 -18.30 4.92 11.51
N ASP A 31 -18.91 5.96 10.95
CA ASP A 31 -19.51 7.13 11.64
C ASP A 31 -20.55 6.81 12.75
N ASP A 32 -21.07 5.58 12.83
CA ASP A 32 -22.11 5.15 13.77
C ASP A 32 -21.72 3.93 14.64
N SER A 33 -20.47 3.47 14.54
CA SER A 33 -20.08 2.15 15.04
C SER A 33 -19.29 2.12 16.35
N SER A 34 -18.90 3.28 16.88
CA SER A 34 -18.16 3.36 18.15
C SER A 34 -19.09 3.42 19.34
N TYR A 35 -18.97 2.46 20.27
CA TYR A 35 -19.63 2.56 21.57
C TYR A 35 -18.88 1.84 22.67
N LEU A 36 -19.07 2.36 23.89
CA LEU A 36 -18.55 1.77 25.10
C LEU A 36 -19.67 0.97 25.76
N GLU A 37 -19.43 -0.32 25.93
CA GLU A 37 -20.25 -1.17 26.77
C GLU A 37 -19.61 -1.29 28.15
N THR A 38 -20.27 -0.72 29.15
CA THR A 38 -19.87 -0.85 30.55
C THR A 38 -20.84 -1.76 31.28
N THR A 39 -20.35 -2.90 31.76
CA THR A 39 -21.06 -3.70 32.76
C THR A 39 -20.65 -3.25 34.17
N ARG A 40 -21.18 -3.89 35.21
CA ARG A 40 -20.76 -3.59 36.60
C ARG A 40 -19.29 -3.93 36.87
N THR A 41 -18.70 -4.78 36.06
CA THR A 41 -17.37 -5.38 36.31
C THR A 41 -16.38 -5.13 35.18
N GLU A 42 -16.86 -4.76 33.98
CA GLU A 42 -16.03 -4.68 32.78
C GLU A 42 -16.37 -3.44 31.95
N VAL A 43 -15.32 -2.84 31.38
CA VAL A 43 -15.41 -1.83 30.33
C VAL A 43 -14.95 -2.49 29.05
N MET A 44 -15.74 -2.35 27.99
CA MET A 44 -15.44 -2.86 26.67
C MET A 44 -15.66 -1.76 25.65
N ALA A 45 -14.69 -1.57 24.76
CA ALA A 45 -14.80 -0.65 23.64
C ALA A 45 -15.06 -1.47 22.36
N LEU A 46 -16.07 -1.07 21.61
CA LEU A 46 -16.45 -1.66 20.35
C LEU A 46 -16.35 -0.61 19.26
N LEU A 47 -15.80 -1.00 18.12
CA LEU A 47 -15.56 -0.16 16.97
C LEU A 47 -15.76 -0.99 15.69
N SER A 48 -16.29 -0.38 14.64
CA SER A 48 -16.20 -0.93 13.29
C SER A 48 -15.27 -0.07 12.46
N LEU A 49 -14.33 -0.73 11.79
CA LEU A 49 -13.46 -0.12 10.81
C LEU A 49 -13.94 -0.50 9.40
N GLU A 50 -13.78 0.42 8.45
CA GLU A 50 -14.05 0.15 7.05
C GLU A 50 -12.90 0.61 6.15
N ARG A 51 -12.75 -0.09 5.02
CA ARG A 51 -11.87 0.30 3.92
C ARG A 51 -12.42 -0.27 2.62
N SER A 52 -12.84 0.61 1.72
CA SER A 52 -13.56 0.23 0.50
C SER A 52 -14.81 -0.59 0.85
N CYS A 53 -14.96 -1.81 0.33
CA CYS A 53 -16.07 -2.72 0.66
C CYS A 53 -15.79 -3.60 1.88
N MET A 54 -14.66 -3.44 2.59
CA MET A 54 -14.34 -4.32 3.72
C MET A 54 -14.77 -3.67 5.02
N VAL A 55 -15.33 -4.49 5.91
CA VAL A 55 -15.69 -4.09 7.26
C VAL A 55 -14.99 -4.99 8.26
N LEU A 56 -14.53 -4.40 9.36
CA LEU A 56 -13.79 -5.07 10.40
C LEU A 56 -14.29 -4.64 11.78
N GLY A 57 -14.88 -5.58 12.51
CA GLY A 57 -15.22 -5.41 13.91
C GLY A 57 -13.97 -5.47 14.79
N VAL A 58 -13.89 -4.54 15.73
CA VAL A 58 -12.86 -4.51 16.76
C VAL A 58 -13.50 -4.41 18.13
N GLN A 59 -13.09 -5.30 19.02
CA GLN A 59 -13.52 -5.32 20.41
C GLN A 59 -12.30 -5.30 21.34
N TYR A 60 -12.16 -4.23 22.11
CA TYR A 60 -11.11 -4.07 23.10
C TYR A 60 -11.62 -4.35 24.51
N ARG A 61 -10.94 -5.28 25.19
CA ARG A 61 -11.22 -5.70 26.56
C ARG A 61 -10.01 -5.42 27.45
N PRO A 62 -9.89 -4.19 28.01
CA PRO A 62 -8.77 -3.81 28.89
C PRO A 62 -8.57 -4.77 30.08
N ALA A 63 -9.66 -5.30 30.65
CA ALA A 63 -9.59 -6.21 31.80
C ALA A 63 -8.88 -7.54 31.46
N ASP A 64 -9.00 -7.99 30.22
CA ASP A 64 -8.42 -9.24 29.72
C ASP A 64 -7.06 -9.01 29.03
N ASN A 65 -6.65 -7.75 28.85
CA ASN A 65 -5.57 -7.35 27.94
C ASN A 65 -5.75 -7.99 26.56
N ALA A 66 -6.95 -7.91 25.98
CA ALA A 66 -7.26 -8.56 24.72
C ALA A 66 -7.87 -7.59 23.71
N LEU A 67 -7.45 -7.72 22.45
CA LEU A 67 -8.09 -7.13 21.29
C LEU A 67 -8.64 -8.24 20.41
N LEU A 68 -9.93 -8.23 20.14
CA LEU A 68 -10.58 -9.17 19.24
C LEU A 68 -10.91 -8.46 17.93
N PHE A 69 -10.50 -9.07 16.83
CA PHE A 69 -10.92 -8.74 15.48
C PHE A 69 -11.97 -9.76 15.05
N GLU A 70 -13.12 -9.30 14.55
CA GLU A 70 -14.19 -10.18 14.12
C GLU A 70 -14.91 -9.65 12.88
N SER A 71 -15.59 -10.56 12.19
CA SER A 71 -16.54 -10.25 11.15
C SER A 71 -17.71 -9.46 11.75
N THR A 72 -18.09 -8.38 11.08
CA THR A 72 -19.27 -7.58 11.43
C THR A 72 -20.16 -7.31 10.23
N ALA A 73 -19.76 -7.74 9.03
CA ALA A 73 -20.59 -7.58 7.86
C ALA A 73 -21.88 -8.36 8.07
N MET A 74 -22.99 -7.64 8.02
CA MET A 74 -24.27 -8.26 7.74
C MET A 74 -24.45 -8.10 6.24
N PRO A 75 -24.25 -9.15 5.41
CA PRO A 75 -24.43 -9.00 3.96
C PRO A 75 -25.90 -8.66 3.70
N GLN A 76 -26.19 -7.38 3.44
CA GLN A 76 -27.57 -6.91 3.34
C GLN A 76 -27.83 -6.05 2.09
N GLU A 77 -26.81 -5.51 1.42
CA GLU A 77 -27.02 -4.64 0.26
C GLU A 77 -26.09 -4.96 -0.92
N VAL A 78 -26.62 -4.78 -2.13
CA VAL A 78 -25.90 -4.93 -3.40
C VAL A 78 -25.61 -3.53 -3.93
N THR A 79 -24.37 -3.26 -4.34
CA THR A 79 -23.96 -1.97 -4.91
C THR A 79 -24.64 -1.71 -6.25
N ALA A 80 -24.54 -0.48 -6.76
CA ALA A 80 -25.04 -0.14 -8.09
C ALA A 80 -24.38 -0.97 -9.22
N SER A 81 -23.15 -1.47 -9.01
CA SER A 81 -22.44 -2.34 -9.95
C SER A 81 -22.80 -3.83 -9.82
N GLY A 82 -23.64 -4.21 -8.85
CA GLY A 82 -24.02 -5.60 -8.63
C GLY A 82 -23.03 -6.39 -7.77
N LEU A 83 -22.20 -5.72 -6.99
CA LEU A 83 -21.28 -6.34 -6.03
C LEU A 83 -21.87 -6.32 -4.62
N LEU A 84 -21.39 -7.19 -3.72
CA LEU A 84 -21.77 -7.06 -2.31
C LEU A 84 -21.18 -5.74 -1.78
N THR A 85 -21.98 -5.03 -0.99
CA THR A 85 -21.57 -3.76 -0.37
C THR A 85 -20.49 -3.95 0.67
N GLU A 86 -20.53 -5.08 1.39
CA GLU A 86 -19.65 -5.35 2.54
C GLU A 86 -19.11 -6.77 2.50
N TYR A 87 -17.79 -6.91 2.71
CA TYR A 87 -17.08 -8.17 2.85
C TYR A 87 -16.40 -8.25 4.20
N ASP A 88 -16.51 -9.42 4.82
CA ASP A 88 -15.76 -9.72 6.02
C ASP A 88 -14.31 -10.01 5.72
N VAL A 89 -13.45 -9.46 6.57
CA VAL A 89 -12.02 -9.67 6.53
C VAL A 89 -11.64 -11.05 7.08
N PHE A 90 -12.42 -11.58 8.01
CA PHE A 90 -12.09 -12.76 8.81
C PHE A 90 -13.19 -13.82 8.74
N ASP A 91 -12.81 -15.05 8.40
CA ASP A 91 -13.71 -16.22 8.49
C ASP A 91 -13.98 -16.61 9.95
N GLU A 92 -12.97 -16.41 10.82
CA GLU A 92 -13.03 -16.69 12.26
C GLU A 92 -12.46 -15.51 13.05
N PRO A 93 -13.02 -15.19 14.24
CA PRO A 93 -12.48 -14.13 15.07
C PRO A 93 -11.01 -14.36 15.46
N VAL A 94 -10.21 -13.30 15.46
CA VAL A 94 -8.78 -13.34 15.77
C VAL A 94 -8.50 -12.50 17.01
N THR A 95 -7.85 -13.08 18.02
CA THR A 95 -7.51 -12.39 19.27
C THR A 95 -6.01 -12.05 19.34
N VAL A 96 -5.70 -10.82 19.73
CA VAL A 96 -4.36 -10.37 20.10
C VAL A 96 -4.26 -10.29 21.63
N ASP A 97 -3.24 -10.95 22.18
CA ASP A 97 -2.82 -10.73 23.57
C ASP A 97 -2.05 -9.42 23.65
N LEU A 98 -2.60 -8.45 24.38
CA LEU A 98 -2.05 -7.12 24.59
C LEU A 98 -1.24 -7.07 25.88
N SER A 99 -0.31 -7.99 26.06
CA SER A 99 0.62 -7.97 27.20
C SER A 99 1.84 -7.08 26.91
N GLY A 100 2.18 -6.19 27.85
CA GLY A 100 3.38 -5.35 27.76
C GLY A 100 3.10 -3.84 27.76
N SER A 101 4.09 -3.07 27.29
CA SER A 101 3.97 -1.61 27.12
C SER A 101 3.02 -1.26 25.97
N LEU A 102 2.52 -0.02 25.91
CA LEU A 102 1.69 0.43 24.78
C LEU A 102 2.39 0.24 23.43
N GLU A 103 3.68 0.55 23.35
CA GLU A 103 4.49 0.37 22.14
C GLU A 103 4.56 -1.11 21.71
N GLN A 104 4.79 -2.02 22.67
CA GLN A 104 4.79 -3.46 22.39
C GLN A 104 3.41 -3.95 21.91
N ARG A 105 2.34 -3.45 22.54
CA ARG A 105 0.96 -3.78 22.19
C ARG A 105 0.59 -3.28 20.78
N ARG A 106 0.97 -2.05 20.45
CA ARG A 106 0.82 -1.49 19.09
C ARG A 106 1.61 -2.32 18.07
N ALA A 107 2.84 -2.72 18.38
CA ALA A 107 3.64 -3.57 17.51
C ALA A 107 3.00 -4.97 17.30
N GLN A 108 2.41 -5.57 18.33
CA GLN A 108 1.68 -6.83 18.24
C GLN A 108 0.44 -6.72 17.32
N VAL A 109 -0.32 -5.62 17.44
CA VAL A 109 -1.46 -5.35 16.55
C VAL A 109 -0.99 -5.15 15.11
N GLY A 110 0.09 -4.38 14.90
CA GLY A 110 0.69 -4.17 13.58
C GLY A 110 1.16 -5.48 12.93
N ASP A 111 1.84 -6.36 13.68
CA ASP A 111 2.27 -7.67 13.20
C ASP A 111 1.10 -8.58 12.83
N LEU A 112 0.02 -8.58 13.63
CA LEU A 112 -1.19 -9.31 13.26
C LEU A 112 -1.79 -8.73 11.98
N ALA A 113 -2.01 -7.42 11.92
CA ALA A 113 -2.59 -6.74 10.77
C ALA A 113 -1.79 -7.02 9.50
N PHE A 114 -0.46 -7.02 9.60
CA PHE A 114 0.44 -7.40 8.53
C PHE A 114 0.19 -8.85 8.05
N ARG A 115 0.23 -9.83 8.97
CA ARG A 115 0.00 -11.25 8.64
C ARG A 115 -1.37 -11.52 8.03
N GLN A 116 -2.35 -10.67 8.34
CA GLN A 116 -3.71 -10.74 7.81
C GLN A 116 -3.92 -9.90 6.54
N GLY A 117 -2.87 -9.25 6.03
CA GLY A 117 -2.92 -8.44 4.81
C GLY A 117 -3.68 -7.12 4.97
N LEU A 118 -3.89 -6.64 6.19
CA LEU A 118 -4.69 -5.43 6.47
C LEU A 118 -3.89 -4.15 6.27
N LEU A 119 -2.56 -4.24 6.24
CA LEU A 119 -1.67 -3.09 6.02
C LEU A 119 -1.43 -2.79 4.54
N GLU A 120 -1.94 -3.64 3.65
CA GLU A 120 -1.73 -3.56 2.20
C GLU A 120 -3.06 -3.38 1.49
N PRO A 121 -3.04 -2.96 0.22
CA PRO A 121 -4.22 -2.98 -0.63
C PRO A 121 -4.68 -4.43 -0.77
N THR A 122 -5.99 -4.63 -0.68
CA THR A 122 -6.54 -5.98 -0.66
C THR A 122 -6.38 -6.63 -2.01
N TYR A 123 -5.77 -7.82 -2.01
CA TYR A 123 -5.73 -8.69 -3.17
C TYR A 123 -6.97 -9.55 -3.15
N PHE A 124 -7.71 -9.57 -4.25
CA PHE A 124 -8.93 -10.39 -4.36
C PHE A 124 -8.80 -11.50 -5.39
N GLN A 125 -9.66 -12.50 -5.20
CA GLN A 125 -9.88 -13.57 -6.16
C GLN A 125 -11.37 -13.74 -6.40
N VAL A 126 -11.70 -14.01 -7.66
CA VAL A 126 -13.06 -14.35 -8.08
C VAL A 126 -13.14 -15.87 -8.21
N PRO A 127 -14.11 -16.54 -7.57
CA PRO A 127 -14.32 -17.98 -7.73
C PRO A 127 -14.40 -18.40 -9.20
N SER A 128 -13.83 -19.56 -9.54
CA SER A 128 -13.78 -20.04 -10.94
C SER A 128 -15.17 -20.36 -11.52
N ASP A 129 -16.14 -20.55 -10.65
CA ASP A 129 -17.56 -20.84 -10.92
C ASP A 129 -18.47 -19.61 -10.73
N ALA A 130 -17.90 -18.42 -10.49
CA ALA A 130 -18.65 -17.17 -10.52
C ALA A 130 -19.18 -16.88 -11.94
N GLY A 131 -20.38 -16.31 -12.03
CA GLY A 131 -20.98 -15.87 -13.30
C GLY A 131 -20.25 -14.69 -13.95
N MET A 132 -19.38 -14.03 -13.19
CA MET A 132 -18.67 -12.82 -13.58
C MET A 132 -17.17 -13.07 -13.73
N GLN A 133 -16.56 -12.48 -14.77
CA GLN A 133 -15.11 -12.50 -14.95
C GLN A 133 -14.44 -11.51 -14.00
N ARG A 134 -13.19 -11.81 -13.64
CA ARG A 134 -12.38 -10.94 -12.78
C ARG A 134 -12.30 -9.48 -13.26
N ALA A 135 -12.15 -9.27 -14.56
CA ALA A 135 -12.10 -7.93 -15.13
C ALA A 135 -13.42 -7.17 -14.96
N GLU A 136 -14.57 -7.85 -15.01
CA GLU A 136 -15.88 -7.25 -14.79
C GLU A 136 -16.07 -6.84 -13.33
N VAL A 137 -15.67 -7.71 -12.39
CA VAL A 137 -15.65 -7.39 -10.94
C VAL A 137 -14.77 -6.15 -10.70
N TRP A 138 -13.57 -6.14 -11.25
CA TRP A 138 -12.63 -5.03 -11.08
C TRP A 138 -13.18 -3.70 -11.63
N ILE A 139 -13.82 -3.72 -12.81
CA ILE A 139 -14.48 -2.54 -13.37
C ILE A 139 -15.59 -2.05 -12.45
N GLY A 140 -16.41 -2.95 -11.91
CA GLY A 140 -17.46 -2.62 -10.93
C GLY A 140 -16.89 -1.96 -9.68
N LEU A 141 -15.79 -2.49 -9.15
CA LEU A 141 -15.09 -1.90 -8.01
C LEU A 141 -14.54 -0.50 -8.30
N LEU A 142 -13.94 -0.27 -9.47
CA LEU A 142 -13.54 1.08 -9.88
C LEU A 142 -14.74 2.02 -10.00
N GLN A 143 -15.86 1.52 -10.52
CA GLN A 143 -17.11 2.26 -10.66
C GLN A 143 -17.62 2.77 -9.32
N ASP A 144 -17.61 1.89 -8.32
CA ASP A 144 -18.16 2.15 -6.99
C ASP A 144 -17.22 2.99 -6.11
N TYR A 145 -15.91 2.71 -6.15
CA TYR A 145 -14.94 3.30 -5.21
C TYR A 145 -14.06 4.41 -5.80
N VAL A 146 -13.81 4.42 -7.11
CA VAL A 146 -13.03 5.48 -7.77
C VAL A 146 -13.93 6.46 -8.50
N GLY A 147 -15.08 5.98 -8.96
CA GLY A 147 -16.16 6.79 -9.54
C GLY A 147 -16.30 6.62 -11.04
N ASN A 148 -17.56 6.68 -11.48
CA ASN A 148 -17.95 6.55 -12.89
C ASN A 148 -17.27 7.55 -13.83
N ASP A 149 -16.93 8.74 -13.35
CA ASP A 149 -16.35 9.78 -14.20
C ASP A 149 -14.89 9.48 -14.58
N VAL A 150 -14.16 8.71 -13.77
CA VAL A 150 -12.83 8.19 -14.11
C VAL A 150 -12.97 7.20 -15.27
N LEU A 151 -13.86 6.21 -15.17
CA LEU A 151 -14.07 5.23 -16.24
C LEU A 151 -14.58 5.86 -17.54
N ARG A 152 -15.44 6.89 -17.46
CA ARG A 152 -15.88 7.64 -18.65
C ARG A 152 -14.77 8.47 -19.28
N ALA A 153 -13.76 8.87 -18.51
CA ALA A 153 -12.60 9.57 -19.03
C ALA A 153 -11.62 8.62 -19.74
N VAL A 154 -11.72 7.31 -19.52
CA VAL A 154 -10.98 6.30 -20.26
C VAL A 154 -11.58 6.15 -21.65
N ASP A 155 -10.84 6.58 -22.68
CA ASP A 155 -11.16 6.32 -24.08
C ASP A 155 -10.17 5.28 -24.64
N PRO A 156 -10.58 4.01 -24.78
CA PRO A 156 -9.74 2.96 -25.34
C PRO A 156 -9.18 3.30 -26.73
N ALA A 157 -9.90 4.14 -27.50
CA ALA A 157 -9.47 4.53 -28.85
C ALA A 157 -8.28 5.51 -28.86
N THR A 158 -7.94 6.11 -27.70
CA THR A 158 -6.84 7.07 -27.58
C THR A 158 -5.49 6.44 -27.29
N ILE A 159 -5.47 5.15 -26.96
CA ILE A 159 -4.29 4.42 -26.47
C ILE A 159 -3.44 3.92 -27.64
N GLY A 160 -2.12 4.02 -27.49
CA GLY A 160 -1.15 3.64 -28.53
C GLY A 160 -1.10 4.58 -29.74
N ARG A 161 -1.82 5.72 -29.72
CA ARG A 161 -1.76 6.72 -30.79
C ARG A 161 -0.64 7.72 -30.52
N PRO A 162 0.35 7.87 -31.44
CA PRO A 162 1.40 8.88 -31.31
C PRO A 162 0.78 10.28 -31.19
N GLY A 163 1.23 11.05 -30.22
CA GLY A 163 0.81 12.44 -30.00
C GLY A 163 1.11 12.88 -28.58
N PRO A 164 0.94 14.17 -28.25
CA PRO A 164 1.10 14.65 -26.89
C PRO A 164 0.15 13.87 -25.96
N LEU A 165 0.67 13.49 -24.79
CA LEU A 165 -0.12 12.98 -23.68
C LEU A 165 -1.02 14.13 -23.23
N THR A 166 -2.28 14.09 -23.64
CA THR A 166 -3.31 14.90 -22.99
C THR A 166 -3.71 14.22 -21.69
N ASP A 167 -4.29 14.95 -20.75
CA ASP A 167 -4.70 14.40 -19.45
C ASP A 167 -5.55 13.13 -19.58
N THR A 168 -6.48 13.12 -20.53
CA THR A 168 -7.31 11.95 -20.84
C THR A 168 -6.54 10.79 -21.44
N LYS A 169 -5.49 11.02 -22.23
CA LYS A 169 -4.65 9.95 -22.80
C LYS A 169 -3.77 9.31 -21.75
N TRP A 170 -3.18 10.13 -20.89
CA TRP A 170 -2.36 9.66 -19.78
C TRP A 170 -3.20 8.81 -18.82
N LEU A 171 -4.37 9.32 -18.41
CA LEU A 171 -5.28 8.57 -17.54
C LEU A 171 -5.79 7.28 -18.21
N SER A 172 -6.13 7.33 -19.51
CA SER A 172 -6.57 6.14 -20.25
C SER A 172 -5.48 5.08 -20.35
N ALA A 173 -4.24 5.50 -20.63
CA ALA A 173 -3.09 4.60 -20.68
C ALA A 173 -2.83 3.99 -19.30
N MET A 174 -2.88 4.80 -18.24
CA MET A 174 -2.72 4.33 -16.88
C MET A 174 -3.80 3.32 -16.52
N VAL A 175 -5.09 3.65 -16.63
CA VAL A 175 -6.18 2.75 -16.23
C VAL A 175 -6.18 1.45 -17.03
N LEU A 176 -5.84 1.45 -18.33
CA LEU A 176 -5.72 0.20 -19.07
C LEU A 176 -4.52 -0.64 -18.67
N VAL A 177 -3.34 -0.04 -18.45
CA VAL A 177 -2.17 -0.75 -17.93
C VAL A 177 -2.48 -1.35 -16.55
N LEU A 178 -3.16 -0.58 -15.69
CA LEU A 178 -3.63 -1.08 -14.40
C LEU A 178 -4.63 -2.24 -14.58
N GLY A 179 -5.56 -2.16 -15.53
CA GLY A 179 -6.53 -3.25 -15.76
C GLY A 179 -5.88 -4.58 -16.16
N ASP A 180 -4.86 -4.54 -17.02
CA ASP A 180 -4.15 -5.73 -17.46
C ASP A 180 -3.28 -6.35 -16.35
N HIS A 181 -2.67 -5.52 -15.50
CA HIS A 181 -1.71 -5.97 -14.50
C HIS A 181 -2.25 -6.09 -13.08
N LEU A 182 -3.41 -5.49 -12.77
CA LEU A 182 -3.93 -5.29 -11.41
C LEU A 182 -5.41 -5.62 -11.23
N SER A 183 -6.01 -6.36 -12.18
CA SER A 183 -7.39 -6.86 -12.05
C SER A 183 -7.61 -7.79 -10.84
N TYR A 184 -6.63 -7.96 -9.94
CA TYR A 184 -6.71 -8.71 -8.69
C TYR A 184 -6.45 -7.84 -7.44
N VAL A 185 -6.34 -6.52 -7.58
CA VAL A 185 -6.14 -5.57 -6.46
C VAL A 185 -7.36 -4.67 -6.32
N MET A 186 -7.85 -4.53 -5.09
CA MET A 186 -8.94 -3.64 -4.73
C MET A 186 -8.49 -2.17 -4.84
N PRO A 187 -9.37 -1.24 -5.24
CA PRO A 187 -9.08 0.19 -5.25
C PRO A 187 -9.11 0.77 -3.82
N ASP A 188 -8.30 0.24 -2.92
CA ASP A 188 -8.16 0.74 -1.55
C ASP A 188 -7.39 2.07 -1.53
N ALA A 189 -7.72 2.94 -0.58
CA ALA A 189 -6.96 4.14 -0.31
C ALA A 189 -5.89 3.81 0.75
N VAL A 190 -4.69 3.39 0.34
CA VAL A 190 -3.59 3.04 1.27
C VAL A 190 -2.45 4.04 1.09
N PRO A 191 -2.35 5.09 1.93
CA PRO A 191 -1.42 6.21 1.75
C PRO A 191 0.03 5.79 1.50
N ARG A 192 0.51 4.82 2.28
CA ARG A 192 1.88 4.28 2.14
C ARG A 192 2.15 3.68 0.76
N ILE A 193 1.17 3.02 0.16
CA ILE A 193 1.31 2.43 -1.17
C ILE A 193 1.06 3.45 -2.27
N ALA A 194 0.19 4.43 -2.04
CA ALA A 194 0.08 5.59 -2.92
C ALA A 194 1.43 6.34 -3.06
N ALA A 195 2.25 6.39 -2.02
CA ALA A 195 3.61 6.94 -2.10
C ALA A 195 4.53 6.12 -3.04
N LEU A 196 4.38 4.80 -3.08
CA LEU A 196 5.05 3.97 -4.09
C LEU A 196 4.50 4.24 -5.48
N GLY A 197 3.19 4.46 -5.61
CA GLY A 197 2.56 4.87 -6.87
C GLY A 197 3.06 6.22 -7.40
N LEU A 198 3.25 7.21 -6.51
CA LEU A 198 3.89 8.48 -6.85
C LEU A 198 5.36 8.29 -7.21
N THR A 199 6.09 7.46 -6.47
CA THR A 199 7.49 7.16 -6.81
C THR A 199 7.58 6.49 -8.18
N LEU A 200 6.69 5.55 -8.49
CA LEU A 200 6.68 4.92 -9.80
C LEU A 200 6.32 5.91 -10.91
N SER A 201 5.24 6.67 -10.75
CA SER A 201 4.67 7.51 -11.82
C SER A 201 5.34 8.87 -11.99
N CYS A 202 5.68 9.53 -10.88
CA CYS A 202 6.22 10.90 -10.87
C CYS A 202 7.74 10.95 -10.72
N TRP A 203 8.40 9.84 -10.40
CA TRP A 203 9.85 9.76 -10.28
C TRP A 203 10.47 8.74 -11.22
N ARG A 204 10.25 7.44 -11.00
CA ARG A 204 10.86 6.34 -11.76
C ARG A 204 10.53 6.44 -13.25
N ASN A 205 9.24 6.42 -13.62
CA ASN A 205 8.78 6.41 -15.02
C ASN A 205 8.78 7.81 -15.66
N THR A 206 9.85 8.57 -15.40
CA THR A 206 10.11 9.88 -16.00
C THR A 206 11.44 9.85 -16.74
N LYS A 207 12.01 11.02 -17.02
CA LYS A 207 13.41 11.13 -17.48
C LYS A 207 14.45 10.51 -16.53
N VAL A 208 14.08 10.15 -15.30
CA VAL A 208 14.93 9.33 -14.43
C VAL A 208 15.15 7.93 -15.01
N GLU A 209 14.11 7.28 -15.59
CA GLU A 209 14.26 5.99 -16.27
C GLU A 209 15.14 6.12 -17.51
N ASP A 210 14.87 7.13 -18.34
CA ASP A 210 15.66 7.37 -19.55
C ASP A 210 17.13 7.59 -19.20
N TRP A 211 17.41 8.38 -18.15
CA TRP A 211 18.76 8.59 -17.65
C TRP A 211 19.40 7.30 -17.11
N HIS A 212 18.64 6.46 -16.41
CA HIS A 212 19.08 5.14 -15.94
C HIS A 212 19.36 4.18 -17.12
N ALA A 213 18.61 4.29 -18.22
CA ALA A 213 18.72 3.40 -19.38
C ALA A 213 19.76 3.84 -20.44
N ASP A 214 19.99 5.16 -20.60
CA ASP A 214 20.85 5.73 -21.64
C ASP A 214 22.35 5.48 -21.41
N ASP A 215 22.78 5.25 -20.16
CA ASP A 215 24.18 4.99 -19.82
C ASP A 215 24.48 3.49 -19.82
N ALA A 216 24.53 2.94 -21.03
CA ALA A 216 24.59 1.52 -21.36
C ALA A 216 25.62 0.69 -20.55
N GLY A 217 25.14 0.00 -19.49
CA GLY A 217 25.65 -1.31 -19.10
C GLY A 217 26.54 -1.40 -17.85
N LEU A 218 26.34 -0.59 -16.82
CA LEU A 218 26.96 -0.80 -15.51
C LEU A 218 25.89 -1.13 -14.46
N ASP A 219 25.95 -2.34 -13.88
CA ASP A 219 25.10 -2.82 -12.78
C ASP A 219 25.07 -1.85 -11.56
N VAL A 220 26.11 -1.01 -11.44
CA VAL A 220 26.23 0.11 -10.49
C VAL A 220 25.01 1.05 -10.51
N TYR A 221 24.35 1.20 -11.66
CA TYR A 221 23.17 2.07 -11.79
C TYR A 221 21.90 1.46 -11.22
N ASP A 222 21.75 0.13 -11.17
CA ASP A 222 20.58 -0.51 -10.57
C ASP A 222 20.57 -0.33 -9.04
N VAL A 223 21.75 -0.37 -8.41
CA VAL A 223 21.92 -0.10 -6.98
C VAL A 223 21.60 1.36 -6.67
N LEU A 224 22.16 2.29 -7.45
CA LEU A 224 21.88 3.71 -7.30
C LEU A 224 20.38 4.00 -7.50
N MET A 225 19.77 3.39 -8.49
CA MET A 225 18.35 3.53 -8.78
C MET A 225 17.48 2.97 -7.66
N ALA A 226 17.82 1.80 -7.11
CA ALA A 226 17.13 1.25 -5.95
C ALA A 226 17.20 2.24 -4.78
N LYS A 227 18.38 2.78 -4.47
CA LYS A 227 18.56 3.80 -3.42
C LYS A 227 17.75 5.07 -3.67
N LEU A 228 17.74 5.56 -4.91
CA LEU A 228 16.95 6.73 -5.31
C LEU A 228 15.45 6.46 -5.10
N ASN A 229 14.93 5.31 -5.54
CA ASN A 229 13.53 4.94 -5.35
C ASN A 229 13.19 4.78 -3.87
N ILE A 230 14.01 4.08 -3.08
CA ILE A 230 13.80 3.92 -1.63
C ILE A 230 13.72 5.28 -0.94
N ALA A 231 14.73 6.13 -1.16
CA ALA A 231 14.81 7.44 -0.52
C ALA A 231 13.66 8.36 -0.95
N THR A 232 13.26 8.31 -2.24
CA THR A 232 12.11 9.06 -2.75
C THR A 232 10.80 8.55 -2.17
N SER A 233 10.55 7.23 -2.15
CA SER A 233 9.37 6.63 -1.52
C SER A 233 9.25 7.04 -0.06
N ARG A 234 10.35 6.97 0.71
CA ARG A 234 10.36 7.36 2.12
C ARG A 234 9.98 8.82 2.32
N ALA A 235 10.50 9.72 1.49
CA ALA A 235 10.17 11.14 1.57
C ALA A 235 8.71 11.40 1.19
N LEU A 236 8.21 10.74 0.14
CA LEU A 236 6.83 10.88 -0.32
C LEU A 236 5.79 10.30 0.65
N MET A 237 6.14 9.31 1.47
CA MET A 237 5.26 8.81 2.53
C MET A 237 4.89 9.89 3.56
N LEU A 238 5.67 10.97 3.66
CA LEU A 238 5.37 12.11 4.54
C LEU A 238 4.42 13.12 3.89
N CYS A 239 4.22 13.04 2.56
CA CYS A 239 3.41 13.97 1.78
C CYS A 239 2.00 13.43 1.51
N ILE A 240 1.60 12.31 2.13
CA ILE A 240 0.32 11.64 1.88
C ILE A 240 -0.25 11.15 3.20
N ASP A 241 -1.53 11.40 3.40
CA ASP A 241 -2.30 10.87 4.53
C ASP A 241 -3.67 10.36 4.07
N ALA A 242 -4.59 10.14 5.00
CA ALA A 242 -5.92 9.65 4.71
C ALA A 242 -6.80 10.69 3.98
N ASP A 243 -6.46 11.99 4.05
CA ASP A 243 -7.21 13.07 3.41
C ASP A 243 -6.79 13.27 1.95
N GLY A 244 -5.57 12.87 1.59
CA GLY A 244 -5.09 12.89 0.20
C GLY A 244 -3.59 13.13 0.06
N VAL A 245 -3.22 13.77 -1.05
CA VAL A 245 -1.82 14.07 -1.41
C VAL A 245 -1.54 15.56 -1.21
N HIS A 246 -0.48 15.86 -0.48
CA HIS A 246 0.00 17.23 -0.26
C HIS A 246 0.90 17.66 -1.42
N TRP A 247 0.31 18.08 -2.55
CA TRP A 247 1.02 18.32 -3.81
C TRP A 247 2.17 19.34 -3.73
N ASP A 248 2.02 20.40 -2.93
CA ASP A 248 3.10 21.38 -2.73
C ASP A 248 4.33 20.71 -2.08
N GLU A 249 4.13 19.83 -1.11
CA GLU A 249 5.20 19.07 -0.45
C GLU A 249 5.81 18.01 -1.38
N VAL A 250 4.98 17.33 -2.18
CA VAL A 250 5.45 16.40 -3.23
C VAL A 250 6.39 17.12 -4.19
N ARG A 251 6.03 18.33 -4.64
CA ARG A 251 6.85 19.13 -5.55
C ARG A 251 8.15 19.57 -4.87
N GLU A 252 8.11 19.99 -3.61
CA GLU A 252 9.31 20.32 -2.84
C GLU A 252 10.26 19.11 -2.77
N VAL A 253 9.75 17.92 -2.41
CA VAL A 253 10.56 16.70 -2.29
C VAL A 253 11.18 16.26 -3.62
N LEU A 254 10.40 16.27 -4.71
CA LEU A 254 10.85 15.72 -6.00
C LEU A 254 11.66 16.72 -6.83
N CYS A 255 11.45 18.03 -6.66
CA CYS A 255 12.11 19.06 -7.45
C CYS A 255 13.26 19.77 -6.72
N ASP A 256 13.55 19.44 -5.46
CA ASP A 256 14.72 19.98 -4.75
C ASP A 256 16.05 19.40 -5.28
N ALA A 257 16.81 20.26 -5.97
CA ALA A 257 18.13 19.95 -6.51
C ALA A 257 19.17 19.68 -5.42
N ASP A 258 18.98 20.28 -4.25
CA ASP A 258 19.88 20.17 -3.11
C ASP A 258 19.53 19.01 -2.18
N ARG A 259 18.44 18.26 -2.46
CA ARG A 259 18.09 17.05 -1.73
C ARG A 259 19.26 16.07 -1.76
N THR A 260 19.62 15.57 -0.59
CA THR A 260 20.67 14.57 -0.41
C THR A 260 20.07 13.20 -0.13
N LEU A 261 20.62 12.18 -0.77
CA LEU A 261 20.42 10.80 -0.36
C LEU A 261 20.97 10.58 1.06
N PRO A 262 20.51 9.54 1.79
CA PRO A 262 21.01 9.27 3.14
C PRO A 262 22.51 8.97 3.25
N ASP A 263 23.17 8.60 2.14
CA ASP A 263 24.62 8.46 2.05
C ASP A 263 25.37 9.77 1.76
N GLY A 264 24.65 10.91 1.71
CA GLY A 264 25.19 12.25 1.53
C GLY A 264 25.34 12.72 0.09
N ARG A 265 25.08 11.87 -0.91
CA ARG A 265 25.12 12.28 -2.33
C ARG A 265 23.95 13.19 -2.67
N ARG A 266 24.19 14.30 -3.37
CA ARG A 266 23.16 15.26 -3.79
C ARG A 266 22.60 14.91 -5.16
N LEU A 267 21.29 15.10 -5.36
CA LEU A 267 20.62 14.77 -6.63
C LEU A 267 21.21 15.51 -7.84
N ALA A 268 21.46 16.82 -7.71
CA ALA A 268 22.06 17.60 -8.79
C ALA A 268 23.45 17.08 -9.21
N ASP A 269 24.21 16.50 -8.28
CA ASP A 269 25.53 15.93 -8.58
C ASP A 269 25.43 14.52 -9.19
N ILE A 270 24.37 13.77 -8.85
CA ILE A 270 24.06 12.47 -9.45
C ILE A 270 23.63 12.64 -10.91
N PHE A 271 22.63 13.49 -11.16
CA PHE A 271 22.04 13.64 -12.49
C PHE A 271 22.76 14.64 -13.38
N GLN A 272 23.58 15.53 -12.81
CA GLN A 272 24.40 16.49 -13.52
C GLN A 272 23.60 17.27 -14.58
N HIS A 273 23.99 17.18 -15.85
CA HIS A 273 23.33 17.86 -16.97
C HIS A 273 21.92 17.33 -17.26
N GLY A 274 21.55 16.14 -16.77
CA GLY A 274 20.21 15.58 -16.93
C GLY A 274 19.17 16.17 -15.97
N TRP A 275 19.60 16.89 -14.93
CA TRP A 275 18.70 17.36 -13.87
C TRP A 275 17.56 18.25 -14.38
N THR A 276 17.84 19.17 -15.32
CA THR A 276 16.80 20.07 -15.86
C THR A 276 15.70 19.32 -16.60
N ASP A 277 16.06 18.28 -17.37
CA ASP A 277 15.09 17.47 -18.10
C ASP A 277 14.29 16.56 -17.15
N ILE A 278 14.93 16.06 -16.10
CA ILE A 278 14.27 15.34 -15.00
C ILE A 278 13.25 16.24 -14.31
N LEU A 279 13.64 17.45 -13.90
CA LEU A 279 12.73 18.40 -13.27
C LEU A 279 11.49 18.67 -14.13
N ALA A 280 11.69 18.94 -15.43
CA ALA A 280 10.57 19.20 -16.33
C ALA A 280 9.62 18.00 -16.45
N SER A 281 10.18 16.78 -16.51
CA SER A 281 9.38 15.56 -16.63
C SER A 281 8.65 15.18 -15.33
N VAL A 282 9.29 15.41 -14.18
CA VAL A 282 8.68 15.23 -12.85
C VAL A 282 7.52 16.22 -12.66
N ASP A 283 7.76 17.50 -12.94
CA ASP A 283 6.77 18.58 -12.82
C ASP A 283 5.53 18.32 -13.70
N GLU A 284 5.75 17.82 -14.92
CA GLU A 284 4.70 17.40 -15.84
C GLU A 284 3.84 16.26 -15.26
N HIS A 285 4.47 15.24 -14.68
CA HIS A 285 3.77 14.10 -14.07
C HIS A 285 2.99 14.48 -12.81
N ILE A 286 3.56 15.33 -11.94
CA ILE A 286 2.82 15.92 -10.82
C ILE A 286 1.58 16.65 -11.35
N GLY A 287 1.75 17.45 -12.40
CA GLY A 287 0.64 18.17 -13.02
C GLY A 287 -0.47 17.25 -13.56
N TYR A 288 -0.15 16.06 -14.08
CA TYR A 288 -1.17 15.10 -14.50
C TYR A 288 -2.05 14.64 -13.34
N TRP A 289 -1.45 14.38 -12.18
CA TRP A 289 -2.18 13.95 -11.00
C TRP A 289 -2.96 15.08 -10.31
N GLU A 290 -2.41 16.29 -10.21
CA GLU A 290 -3.13 17.46 -9.70
C GLU A 290 -4.42 17.70 -10.51
N ARG A 291 -4.34 17.61 -11.84
CA ARG A 291 -5.53 17.74 -12.71
C ARG A 291 -6.49 16.57 -12.58
N ALA A 292 -5.99 15.37 -12.27
CA ALA A 292 -6.85 14.23 -11.94
C ALA A 292 -7.58 14.47 -10.61
N GLU A 293 -6.91 15.02 -9.60
CA GLU A 293 -7.50 15.33 -8.31
C GLU A 293 -8.55 16.44 -8.41
N GLU A 294 -8.24 17.53 -9.11
CA GLU A 294 -9.19 18.61 -9.39
C GLU A 294 -10.48 18.09 -10.05
N ARG A 295 -10.36 17.03 -10.85
CA ARG A 295 -11.47 16.46 -11.62
C ARG A 295 -12.25 15.38 -10.86
N PHE A 296 -11.57 14.52 -10.12
CA PHE A 296 -12.16 13.30 -9.53
C PHE A 296 -12.18 13.30 -8.00
N GLY A 297 -11.47 14.23 -7.36
CA GLY A 297 -11.33 14.32 -5.91
C GLY A 297 -10.10 13.57 -5.39
N ALA A 298 -9.69 13.94 -4.17
CA ALA A 298 -8.50 13.41 -3.49
C ALA A 298 -8.59 11.90 -3.23
N ASP A 299 -9.73 11.41 -2.74
CA ASP A 299 -9.95 9.97 -2.47
C ASP A 299 -9.78 9.12 -3.74
N ALA A 300 -10.37 9.54 -4.87
CA ALA A 300 -10.22 8.84 -6.14
C ALA A 300 -8.76 8.77 -6.61
N VAL A 301 -8.01 9.87 -6.47
CA VAL A 301 -6.58 9.91 -6.81
C VAL A 301 -5.75 9.04 -5.87
N LEU A 302 -6.03 9.06 -4.57
CA LEU A 302 -5.36 8.24 -3.58
C LEU A 302 -5.52 6.73 -3.89
N ARG A 303 -6.73 6.32 -4.28
CA ARG A 303 -7.01 4.93 -4.71
C ARG A 303 -6.30 4.56 -6.01
N LEU A 304 -6.31 5.45 -7.00
CA LEU A 304 -5.59 5.23 -8.26
C LEU A 304 -4.08 5.11 -8.05
N LEU A 305 -3.49 5.98 -7.21
CA LEU A 305 -2.09 5.90 -6.84
C LEU A 305 -1.77 4.63 -6.07
N THR A 306 -2.67 4.19 -5.19
CA THR A 306 -2.54 2.90 -4.49
C THR A 306 -2.51 1.73 -5.47
N LEU A 307 -3.37 1.73 -6.50
CA LEU A 307 -3.32 0.73 -7.57
C LEU A 307 -1.96 0.79 -8.30
N VAL A 308 -1.52 1.98 -8.73
CA VAL A 308 -0.21 2.15 -9.38
C VAL A 308 0.93 1.63 -8.51
N GLY A 309 0.90 1.90 -7.20
CA GLY A 309 1.88 1.42 -6.24
C GLY A 309 1.80 -0.09 -5.96
N SER A 310 0.71 -0.75 -6.36
CA SER A 310 0.52 -2.20 -6.23
C SER A 310 0.93 -2.97 -7.48
N ASP A 311 1.45 -2.28 -8.51
CA ASP A 311 1.86 -2.87 -9.78
C ASP A 311 2.89 -4.00 -9.61
N GLY A 312 2.93 -4.91 -10.59
CA GLY A 312 3.91 -5.98 -10.62
C GLY A 312 5.36 -5.48 -10.54
N ALA A 313 5.64 -4.27 -11.05
CA ALA A 313 6.96 -3.64 -10.99
C ALA A 313 7.33 -3.14 -9.58
N THR A 314 6.36 -2.69 -8.78
CA THR A 314 6.57 -2.11 -7.43
C THR A 314 6.34 -3.12 -6.31
N ARG A 315 5.68 -4.25 -6.58
CA ARG A 315 5.37 -5.29 -5.59
C ARG A 315 6.56 -5.76 -4.75
N ASN A 316 7.77 -5.71 -5.31
CA ASN A 316 9.01 -6.09 -4.63
C ASN A 316 9.85 -4.85 -4.25
N TRP A 317 9.24 -3.68 -4.09
CA TRP A 317 9.93 -2.49 -3.63
C TRP A 317 9.89 -2.40 -2.11
N TRP A 318 10.92 -1.79 -1.54
CA TRP A 318 10.87 -1.30 -0.17
C TRP A 318 9.68 -0.35 -0.01
N GLY A 319 9.00 -0.45 1.12
CA GLY A 319 7.84 0.36 1.44
C GLY A 319 6.55 -0.45 1.51
N HIS A 320 6.48 -1.63 0.92
CA HIS A 320 5.46 -2.61 1.28
C HIS A 320 5.71 -3.17 2.68
N SER A 321 4.65 -3.44 3.43
CA SER A 321 4.67 -4.10 4.74
C SER A 321 5.23 -5.53 4.69
N TRP A 322 5.14 -6.23 3.55
CA TRP A 322 5.77 -7.56 3.38
C TRP A 322 7.25 -7.53 3.03
N TRP A 323 7.83 -6.35 2.82
CA TRP A 323 9.23 -6.21 2.49
C TRP A 323 10.18 -6.91 3.50
N PRO A 324 9.98 -6.80 4.83
CA PRO A 324 10.82 -7.51 5.80
C PRO A 324 10.75 -9.03 5.66
N THR A 325 9.55 -9.58 5.45
CA THR A 325 9.35 -11.02 5.20
C THR A 325 10.05 -11.46 3.92
N LEU A 326 9.91 -10.69 2.84
CA LEU A 326 10.62 -10.93 1.58
C LEU A 326 12.14 -10.97 1.80
N CYS A 327 12.69 -10.02 2.54
CA CYS A 327 14.11 -9.97 2.88
C CYS A 327 14.54 -11.20 3.69
N GLN A 328 13.77 -11.56 4.71
CA GLN A 328 14.04 -12.73 5.55
C GLN A 328 14.05 -14.02 4.73
N GLU A 329 13.04 -14.24 3.90
CA GLU A 329 12.92 -15.41 3.04
C GLU A 329 14.07 -15.50 2.05
N ALA A 330 14.38 -14.40 1.36
CA ALA A 330 15.44 -14.35 0.37
C ALA A 330 16.81 -14.62 1.00
N VAL A 331 17.14 -13.96 2.12
CA VAL A 331 18.41 -14.16 2.85
C VAL A 331 18.52 -15.59 3.40
N THR A 332 17.42 -16.14 3.93
CA THR A 332 17.37 -17.52 4.44
C THR A 332 17.61 -18.51 3.29
N ALA A 333 16.93 -18.33 2.17
CA ALA A 333 17.07 -19.20 1.00
C ALA A 333 18.48 -19.14 0.40
N ALA A 334 19.11 -17.95 0.35
CA ALA A 334 20.48 -17.79 -0.12
C ALA A 334 21.48 -18.47 0.82
N THR A 335 21.33 -18.28 2.14
CA THR A 335 22.20 -18.89 3.16
C THR A 335 22.08 -20.41 3.14
N ALA A 336 20.87 -20.95 2.99
CA ALA A 336 20.62 -22.39 2.88
C ALA A 336 21.29 -23.01 1.63
N LYS A 337 21.51 -22.22 0.58
CA LYS A 337 22.25 -22.61 -0.65
C LYS A 337 23.77 -22.45 -0.51
N GLY A 338 24.27 -22.04 0.66
CA GLY A 338 25.70 -21.83 0.91
C GLY A 338 26.25 -20.53 0.33
N VAL A 339 25.40 -19.54 0.01
CA VAL A 339 25.85 -18.21 -0.36
C VAL A 339 26.44 -17.54 0.89
N ALA A 340 27.72 -17.15 0.82
CA ALA A 340 28.37 -16.42 1.91
C ALA A 340 27.79 -15.01 2.04
N LEU A 341 27.55 -14.56 3.27
CA LEU A 341 27.09 -13.20 3.55
C LEU A 341 28.19 -12.18 3.17
N PRO A 342 27.81 -10.95 2.77
CA PRO A 342 28.76 -9.92 2.39
C PRO A 342 29.54 -9.41 3.62
N GLY A 343 30.66 -8.73 3.39
CA GLY A 343 31.54 -8.27 4.47
C GLY A 343 30.81 -7.42 5.52
N GLY A 344 31.12 -7.66 6.80
CA GLY A 344 30.44 -7.06 7.95
C GLY A 344 29.33 -7.98 8.47
N TYR A 345 28.48 -8.48 7.57
CA TYR A 345 27.39 -9.40 7.92
C TYR A 345 27.84 -10.86 8.04
N ASP A 346 29.04 -11.20 7.58
CA ASP A 346 29.68 -12.49 7.85
C ASP A 346 29.92 -12.73 9.35
N GLN A 347 30.09 -11.66 10.12
CA GLN A 347 30.26 -11.71 11.58
C GLN A 347 28.96 -11.39 12.33
N GLU A 348 28.19 -10.41 11.86
CA GLU A 348 26.94 -9.99 12.50
C GLU A 348 25.77 -10.97 12.25
N GLY A 349 25.84 -11.72 11.14
CA GLY A 349 24.89 -12.77 10.79
C GLY A 349 23.72 -12.30 9.92
N ALA A 350 22.93 -13.28 9.48
CA ALA A 350 21.81 -13.07 8.54
C ALA A 350 20.71 -12.16 9.11
N ALA A 351 20.44 -12.23 10.42
CA ALA A 351 19.42 -11.40 11.06
C ALA A 351 19.77 -9.90 10.95
N ALA A 352 21.02 -9.53 11.22
CA ALA A 352 21.48 -8.14 11.08
C ALA A 352 21.34 -7.64 9.63
N LEU A 353 21.59 -8.49 8.64
CA LEU A 353 21.40 -8.14 7.22
C LEU A 353 19.92 -7.91 6.89
N VAL A 354 19.02 -8.76 7.41
CA VAL A 354 17.57 -8.62 7.22
C VAL A 354 17.06 -7.33 7.87
N ASP A 355 17.50 -7.02 9.09
CA ASP A 355 17.14 -5.78 9.78
C ASP A 355 17.58 -4.56 8.96
N ALA A 356 18.83 -4.55 8.49
CA ALA A 356 19.36 -3.45 7.69
C ALA A 356 18.64 -3.28 6.34
N LEU A 357 18.29 -4.39 5.66
CA LEU A 357 17.50 -4.38 4.43
C LEU A 357 16.06 -3.90 4.66
N SER A 358 15.49 -4.18 5.83
CA SER A 358 14.09 -3.86 6.14
C SER A 358 13.94 -2.38 6.51
N GLU A 359 14.83 -1.88 7.36
CA GLU A 359 14.70 -0.55 7.96
C GLU A 359 15.31 0.54 7.10
N THR A 360 16.56 0.37 6.65
CA THR A 360 17.33 1.41 5.96
C THR A 360 18.23 0.84 4.84
N PRO A 361 17.66 0.14 3.83
CA PRO A 361 18.44 -0.45 2.76
C PRO A 361 19.27 0.57 1.97
N GLU A 362 18.84 1.82 1.93
CA GLU A 362 19.54 2.92 1.27
C GLU A 362 20.86 3.34 1.95
N LEU A 363 21.04 2.99 3.23
CA LEU A 363 22.29 3.20 3.98
C LEU A 363 23.30 2.06 3.81
N LEU A 364 22.91 0.94 3.21
CA LEU A 364 23.83 -0.14 2.89
C LEU A 364 24.89 0.36 1.90
N SER A 365 26.12 -0.15 2.02
CA SER A 365 27.13 0.09 0.98
C SER A 365 26.63 -0.43 -0.38
N ASP A 366 27.07 0.19 -1.48
CA ASP A 366 26.65 -0.20 -2.82
C ASP A 366 26.96 -1.70 -3.09
N GLU A 367 28.10 -2.21 -2.61
CA GLU A 367 28.49 -3.63 -2.72
C GLU A 367 27.53 -4.57 -1.98
N VAL A 368 27.10 -4.21 -0.76
CA VAL A 368 26.16 -5.05 0.01
C VAL A 368 24.78 -5.06 -0.66
N LEU A 369 24.30 -3.90 -1.11
CA LEU A 369 23.00 -3.82 -1.75
C LEU A 369 22.97 -4.52 -3.12
N GLU A 370 24.04 -4.38 -3.91
CA GLU A 370 24.25 -5.16 -5.15
C GLU A 370 24.21 -6.67 -4.88
N PHE A 371 24.96 -7.12 -3.87
CA PHE A 371 24.94 -8.52 -3.44
C PHE A 371 23.52 -8.98 -3.09
N CYS A 372 22.74 -8.17 -2.39
CA CYS A 372 21.37 -8.51 -2.03
C CYS A 372 20.43 -8.56 -3.25
N ILE A 373 20.57 -7.63 -4.19
CA ILE A 373 19.77 -7.59 -5.41
C ILE A 373 20.06 -8.83 -6.28
N ASP A 374 21.33 -9.16 -6.50
CA ASP A 374 21.74 -10.14 -7.51
C ASP A 374 22.01 -11.54 -6.95
N ARG A 375 22.65 -11.64 -5.78
CA ARG A 375 23.12 -12.92 -5.21
C ARG A 375 22.14 -13.52 -4.23
N VAL A 376 21.54 -12.68 -3.38
CA VAL A 376 20.40 -13.08 -2.54
C VAL A 376 19.15 -13.22 -3.41
N GLY A 377 19.08 -12.46 -4.50
CA GLY A 377 18.02 -12.54 -5.49
C GLY A 377 16.78 -11.76 -5.09
N LEU A 378 16.92 -10.64 -4.36
CA LEU A 378 15.79 -9.78 -3.99
C LEU A 378 14.97 -9.35 -5.20
N ARG A 379 15.62 -9.12 -6.36
CA ARG A 379 14.94 -8.78 -7.63
C ARG A 379 13.95 -9.85 -8.08
N PHE A 380 14.23 -11.11 -7.77
CA PHE A 380 13.44 -12.27 -8.21
C PHE A 380 12.72 -12.97 -7.06
N ALA A 381 12.85 -12.43 -5.84
CA ALA A 381 12.15 -12.97 -4.68
C ALA A 381 10.65 -12.83 -4.93
N HIS A 382 9.91 -13.89 -4.66
CA HIS A 382 8.46 -13.84 -4.63
C HIS A 382 8.07 -13.86 -3.16
N ALA A 383 7.70 -12.70 -2.60
CA ALA A 383 6.96 -12.72 -1.35
C ALA A 383 5.68 -13.54 -1.57
N GLU A 384 5.38 -14.44 -0.64
CA GLU A 384 4.01 -14.90 -0.49
C GLU A 384 3.12 -13.65 -0.38
N LEU A 385 2.17 -13.52 -1.30
CA LEU A 385 1.22 -12.43 -1.23
C LEU A 385 0.43 -12.56 0.07
N PRO A 386 -0.03 -11.44 0.64
CA PRO A 386 -1.07 -11.50 1.65
C PRO A 386 -2.23 -12.38 1.18
N THR A 387 -2.92 -13.00 2.14
CA THR A 387 -4.07 -13.86 1.85
C THR A 387 -5.04 -13.14 0.92
N ARG A 388 -5.27 -13.74 -0.25
CA ARG A 388 -6.25 -13.21 -1.21
C ARG A 388 -7.65 -13.42 -0.67
N ARG A 389 -8.44 -12.35 -0.67
CA ARG A 389 -9.82 -12.37 -0.20
C ARG A 389 -10.75 -12.81 -1.33
N LEU A 390 -11.71 -13.67 -1.02
CA LEU A 390 -12.74 -14.08 -1.97
C LEU A 390 -13.76 -12.95 -2.08
N VAL A 391 -13.96 -12.47 -3.31
CA VAL A 391 -14.98 -11.46 -3.62
C VAL A 391 -16.08 -12.17 -4.40
N TYR A 392 -17.23 -12.32 -3.76
CA TYR A 392 -18.44 -12.91 -4.33
C TYR A 392 -19.27 -11.81 -5.01
N PRO A 393 -19.62 -11.97 -6.31
CA PRO A 393 -20.60 -11.09 -6.96
C PRO A 393 -22.02 -11.36 -6.41
N ALA A 394 -22.94 -10.41 -6.56
CA ALA A 394 -24.26 -10.51 -5.93
C ALA A 394 -25.17 -11.61 -6.50
N ASP A 395 -24.94 -12.08 -7.72
CA ASP A 395 -25.69 -13.18 -8.34
C ASP A 395 -25.40 -14.55 -7.70
N TRP A 396 -24.49 -14.59 -6.71
CA TRP A 396 -24.09 -15.77 -5.97
C TRP A 396 -24.82 -15.96 -4.63
N ILE A 397 -25.61 -14.97 -4.19
CA ILE A 397 -26.56 -15.20 -3.10
C ILE A 397 -27.72 -15.98 -3.71
N ASP A 398 -27.68 -17.31 -3.62
CA ASP A 398 -28.84 -18.13 -3.94
C ASP A 398 -30.02 -17.65 -3.07
N ASP A 399 -31.18 -17.42 -3.71
CA ASP A 399 -32.45 -17.04 -3.04
C ASP A 399 -32.86 -18.02 -1.91
N GLU A 400 -32.19 -19.16 -1.78
CA GLU A 400 -32.48 -20.20 -0.77
C GLU A 400 -31.74 -20.00 0.58
N ASP A 401 -30.74 -19.12 0.67
CA ASP A 401 -29.91 -18.93 1.89
C ASP A 401 -30.05 -17.54 2.57
N VAL A 402 -31.08 -16.74 2.22
CA VAL A 402 -31.43 -15.45 2.89
C VAL A 402 -32.63 -15.57 3.82
#